data_AF-A0A915EFL1-F1
#
_entry.id   AF-A0A915EFL1-F1
#
_cell.length_a   1.000
_cell.length_b   1.000
_cell.length_c   1.000
_cell.angle_alpha   90.00
_cell.angle_beta   90.00
_cell.angle_gamma   90.00
#
_symmetry.space_group_name_H-M   'P 1'
#
loop_
_entity.id
_entity.type
_entity.pdbx_description
1 polymer ?
#
loop_
_entity_poly.entity_id
_entity_poly.type
_entity_poly.pdbx_seq_one_letter_code
_entity_poly.pdbx_strand_id
1 'polypeptide(L)'
;MGNAETKVDFRKAVLDLTSKNQKLDDATFWNQFWPSATSPLAKDVFNMIPQADIRALRENSPNNLATLCFKSVDTLIKARDAMCPATDHKKVINCLRLLTRIIPFMLEDAEWRSYFWTALPTENKEDASIPIAAALLSALSDLLFCPNFTIAPPNNTIESLASLDSCECIWQAGVGFANKTPLNATFDANRTEILKLLLTVFSEVIYAPVTEQNRMRWITRFSSAENRHVLPLFTSLLNVVCSYDPVGYGLPYNYLLVNDSREPLVQAAIQVLIVCLDRESQPQNEESGYVDNFFVNYLSRIHREDDFDFMLKGLTRLLNNPLQASYLPNSSKKVMFHQELLVLLWKCCEYNQKFMYYVLKTSDVLEILVRSSIISTTPEEIRLELDLSTWSFLDSLVKWRKKLGVRLNKPFSSRGIIDVQAFTGTHADLLIIVCLSQTNYHRQPTTSSLFDCLLTIIVNVSPYLKSLSMVTANKLVHLVEAFSTPCVYCPKFEESKSKNGGPGDSTEKGLPTPSPWVAQAESGSTAASSSAPQMTVEGKRAHSAI
;
A
#
# COMPACT_ATOMS: atom_id res chain seq x y z
N MET A 1 27.16 31.05 10.22
CA MET A 1 28.45 30.42 9.87
C MET A 1 28.52 28.94 10.27
N GLY A 2 27.87 28.47 11.35
CA GLY A 2 27.99 27.07 11.79
C GLY A 2 27.42 25.95 10.89
N ASN A 3 26.46 26.22 10.01
CA ASN A 3 25.85 25.16 9.17
C ASN A 3 26.81 24.56 8.11
N ALA A 4 27.77 25.35 7.60
CA ALA A 4 28.69 24.88 6.57
C ALA A 4 29.78 23.97 7.17
N GLU A 5 30.30 24.35 8.33
CA GLU A 5 31.33 23.61 9.07
C GLU A 5 30.81 22.24 9.53
N THR A 6 29.59 22.20 10.10
CA THR A 6 28.96 20.92 10.50
C THR A 6 28.73 19.94 9.33
N LYS A 7 28.53 20.44 8.11
CA LYS A 7 28.36 19.59 6.91
C LYS A 7 29.68 18.99 6.45
N VAL A 8 30.77 19.74 6.57
CA VAL A 8 32.13 19.27 6.24
C VAL A 8 32.58 18.21 7.23
N ASP A 9 32.36 18.44 8.53
CA ASP A 9 32.70 17.48 9.59
C ASP A 9 31.92 16.17 9.42
N PHE A 10 30.62 16.25 9.15
CA PHE A 10 29.79 15.08 8.86
C PHE A 10 30.31 14.29 7.65
N ARG A 11 30.64 14.97 6.54
CA ARG A 11 31.19 14.32 5.34
C ARG A 11 32.52 13.65 5.62
N LYS A 12 33.38 14.29 6.41
CA LYS A 12 34.66 13.72 6.84
C LYS A 12 34.47 12.49 7.72
N ALA A 13 33.52 12.51 8.65
CA ALA A 13 33.18 11.35 9.48
C ALA A 13 32.71 10.15 8.63
N VAL A 14 31.92 10.40 7.57
CA VAL A 14 31.50 9.36 6.62
C VAL A 14 32.70 8.75 5.87
N LEU A 15 33.67 9.56 5.44
CA LEU A 15 34.89 9.08 4.77
C LEU A 15 35.82 8.33 5.74
N ASP A 16 35.85 8.75 7.01
CA ASP A 16 36.62 8.05 8.04
C ASP A 16 36.03 6.67 8.32
N LEU A 17 34.70 6.51 8.29
CA LEU A 17 34.05 5.19 8.44
C LEU A 17 34.43 4.20 7.33
N THR A 18 34.60 4.66 6.10
CA THR A 18 34.96 3.80 4.95
C THR A 18 36.45 3.52 4.83
N SER A 19 37.30 4.37 5.41
CA SER A 19 38.77 4.26 5.28
C SER A 19 39.46 3.67 6.51
N LYS A 20 38.89 3.80 7.71
CA LYS A 20 39.51 3.34 8.97
C LYS A 20 38.82 2.08 9.49
N ASN A 21 39.50 0.94 9.37
CA ASN A 21 39.06 -0.36 9.91
C ASN A 21 39.34 -0.56 11.43
N GLN A 22 39.50 0.51 12.20
CA GLN A 22 39.71 0.42 13.66
C GLN A 22 38.37 0.38 14.41
N LYS A 23 38.33 -0.27 15.59
CA LYS A 23 37.20 -0.17 16.53
C LYS A 23 37.01 1.29 16.94
N LEU A 24 36.01 1.95 16.39
CA LEU A 24 35.62 3.31 16.73
C LEU A 24 34.67 3.27 17.93
N ASP A 25 35.20 3.23 19.15
CA ASP A 25 34.39 3.28 20.40
C ASP A 25 34.25 4.69 20.98
N ASP A 26 34.75 5.71 20.27
CA ASP A 26 34.74 7.08 20.75
C ASP A 26 33.34 7.72 20.62
N ALA A 27 32.69 8.00 21.75
CA ALA A 27 31.40 8.68 21.80
C ALA A 27 31.42 10.07 21.13
N THR A 28 32.58 10.75 21.14
CA THR A 28 32.73 12.06 20.49
C THR A 28 32.71 11.95 18.97
N PHE A 29 33.23 10.85 18.42
CA PHE A 29 33.15 10.55 16.99
C PHE A 29 31.70 10.31 16.55
N TRP A 30 30.98 9.44 17.25
CA TRP A 30 29.60 9.11 16.86
C TRP A 30 28.63 10.28 16.97
N ASN A 31 28.84 11.19 17.92
CA ASN A 31 28.03 12.41 18.05
C ASN A 31 28.12 13.36 16.84
N GLN A 32 29.12 13.20 15.97
CA GLN A 32 29.23 13.97 14.71
C GLN A 32 28.13 13.60 13.70
N PHE A 33 27.53 12.42 13.80
CA PHE A 33 26.46 11.97 12.88
C PHE A 33 25.07 12.51 13.25
N TRP A 34 24.88 12.97 14.49
CA TRP A 34 23.60 13.51 14.97
C TRP A 34 23.79 14.76 15.84
N PRO A 35 24.45 15.81 15.35
CA PRO A 35 24.74 17.00 16.15
C PRO A 35 23.45 17.66 16.64
N SER A 36 23.38 17.96 17.94
CA SER A 36 22.20 18.59 18.56
C SER A 36 21.97 20.03 18.08
N ALA A 37 22.99 20.67 17.51
CA ALA A 37 22.91 22.07 17.08
C ALA A 37 22.04 22.24 15.81
N THR A 38 22.17 21.34 14.84
CA THR A 38 21.61 21.51 13.50
C THR A 38 21.01 20.20 12.98
N SER A 39 19.81 20.29 12.40
CA SER A 39 19.19 19.16 11.69
C SER A 39 19.28 19.41 10.20
N PRO A 40 20.20 18.76 9.45
CA PRO A 40 20.27 18.90 8.00
C PRO A 40 18.99 18.38 7.36
N LEU A 41 18.52 19.03 6.29
CA LEU A 41 17.36 18.56 5.53
C LEU A 41 17.59 17.11 5.06
N ALA A 42 16.53 16.31 4.89
CA ALA A 42 16.68 14.93 4.39
C ALA A 42 17.49 14.86 3.08
N LYS A 43 17.26 15.81 2.17
CA LYS A 43 18.04 15.95 0.92
C LYS A 43 19.53 16.20 1.17
N ASP A 44 19.86 16.99 2.19
CA ASP A 44 21.25 17.24 2.55
C ASP A 44 21.91 15.95 3.04
N VAL A 45 21.24 15.16 3.89
CA VAL A 45 21.76 13.85 4.35
C VAL A 45 22.03 12.91 3.18
N PHE A 46 21.11 12.85 2.22
CA PHE A 46 21.25 11.99 1.04
C PHE A 46 22.39 12.42 0.12
N ASN A 47 22.64 13.73 0.02
CA ASN A 47 23.78 14.28 -0.71
C ASN A 47 25.10 14.06 0.05
N MET A 48 25.08 14.15 1.37
CA MET A 48 26.25 13.95 2.23
C MET A 48 26.66 12.48 2.38
N ILE A 49 25.74 11.54 2.12
CA ILE A 49 26.01 10.10 2.08
C ILE A 49 25.63 9.53 0.70
N PRO A 50 26.52 9.65 -0.30
CA PRO A 50 26.40 9.03 -1.61
C PRO A 50 26.21 7.51 -1.54
N GLN A 51 25.54 6.97 -2.55
CA GLN A 51 25.26 5.53 -2.62
C GLN A 51 26.55 4.68 -2.70
N ALA A 52 27.57 5.18 -3.42
CA ALA A 52 28.85 4.51 -3.56
C ALA A 52 29.56 4.31 -2.22
N ASP A 53 29.48 5.31 -1.32
CA ASP A 53 30.12 5.25 -0.01
C ASP A 53 29.42 4.24 0.91
N ILE A 54 28.10 4.11 0.83
CA ILE A 54 27.35 3.13 1.63
C ILE A 54 27.68 1.71 1.18
N ARG A 55 27.75 1.47 -0.13
CA ARG A 55 28.16 0.15 -0.68
C ARG A 55 29.60 -0.17 -0.32
N ALA A 56 30.51 0.79 -0.46
CA ALA A 56 31.90 0.64 -0.02
C ALA A 56 32.00 0.35 1.49
N LEU A 57 31.17 0.99 2.32
CA LEU A 57 31.12 0.73 3.76
C LEU A 57 30.62 -0.69 4.06
N ARG A 58 29.59 -1.14 3.34
CA ARG A 58 29.04 -2.50 3.47
C ARG A 58 30.08 -3.57 3.09
N GLU A 59 30.81 -3.35 2.01
CA GLU A 59 31.75 -4.33 1.45
C GLU A 59 33.13 -4.32 2.14
N ASN A 60 33.69 -3.14 2.41
CA ASN A 60 35.05 -3.01 2.92
C ASN A 60 35.14 -2.91 4.45
N SER A 61 34.06 -2.46 5.11
CA SER A 61 34.04 -2.19 6.55
C SER A 61 32.67 -2.53 7.20
N PRO A 62 32.16 -3.78 7.06
CA PRO A 62 30.82 -4.17 7.53
C PRO A 62 30.62 -3.93 9.03
N ASN A 63 31.65 -4.13 9.87
CA ASN A 63 31.57 -3.87 11.31
C ASN A 63 31.28 -2.39 11.63
N ASN A 64 31.82 -1.46 10.84
CA ASN A 64 31.57 -0.03 11.01
C ASN A 64 30.12 0.32 10.63
N LEU A 65 29.58 -0.29 9.57
CA LEU A 65 28.18 -0.14 9.18
C LEU A 65 27.24 -0.69 10.26
N ALA A 66 27.53 -1.88 10.79
CA ALA A 66 26.76 -2.49 11.87
C ALA A 66 26.75 -1.59 13.12
N THR A 67 27.92 -1.05 13.48
CA THR A 67 28.04 -0.13 14.63
C THR A 67 27.29 1.18 14.40
N LEU A 68 27.36 1.77 13.21
CA LEU A 68 26.61 2.98 12.85
C LEU A 68 25.10 2.75 12.96
N CYS A 69 24.61 1.63 12.42
CA CYS A 69 23.21 1.25 12.51
C CYS A 69 22.79 1.04 13.97
N PHE A 70 23.54 0.23 14.72
CA PHE A 70 23.26 -0.07 16.12
C PHE A 70 23.24 1.20 16.98
N LYS A 71 24.26 2.07 16.90
CA LYS A 71 24.32 3.31 17.68
C LYS A 71 23.18 4.27 17.33
N SER A 72 22.73 4.27 16.07
CA SER A 72 21.56 5.06 15.65
C SER A 72 20.27 4.51 16.27
N VAL A 73 20.07 3.18 16.27
CA VAL A 73 18.93 2.53 16.92
C VAL A 73 18.95 2.74 18.44
N ASP A 74 20.09 2.51 19.08
CA ASP A 74 20.32 2.74 20.52
C ASP A 74 20.04 4.20 20.92
N THR A 75 20.38 5.17 20.07
CA THR A 75 20.04 6.58 20.29
C THR A 75 18.53 6.82 20.28
N LEU A 76 17.78 6.17 19.38
CA LEU A 76 16.32 6.27 19.34
C LEU A 76 15.67 5.63 20.57
N ILE A 77 16.19 4.48 21.01
CA ILE A 77 15.75 3.79 22.23
C ILE A 77 15.97 4.67 23.46
N LYS A 78 17.17 5.22 23.63
CA LYS A 78 17.48 6.15 24.73
C LYS A 78 16.61 7.40 24.70
N ALA A 79 16.34 7.94 23.52
CA ALA A 79 15.44 9.09 23.38
C ALA A 79 14.00 8.71 23.77
N ARG A 80 13.50 7.52 23.38
CA ARG A 80 12.21 7.01 23.86
C ARG A 80 12.18 6.94 25.39
N ASP A 81 13.18 6.32 25.99
CA ASP A 81 13.20 6.08 27.45
C ASP A 81 13.24 7.40 28.24
N ALA A 82 13.89 8.42 27.68
CA ALA A 82 13.92 9.77 28.23
C ALA A 82 12.71 10.65 27.85
N MET A 83 11.69 10.09 27.19
CA MET A 83 10.51 10.83 26.67
C MET A 83 10.86 11.95 25.68
N CYS A 84 11.93 11.77 24.91
CA CYS A 84 12.41 12.65 23.85
C CYS A 84 12.47 14.12 24.28
N PRO A 85 13.41 14.51 25.15
CA PRO A 85 13.52 15.90 25.60
C PRO A 85 13.78 16.83 24.41
N ALA A 86 13.39 18.10 24.54
CA ALA A 86 13.52 19.09 23.46
C ALA A 86 14.96 19.24 22.92
N THR A 87 15.97 18.97 23.75
CA THR A 87 17.39 18.96 23.38
C THR A 87 17.73 17.87 22.36
N ASP A 88 16.96 16.78 22.36
CA ASP A 88 17.22 15.56 21.60
C ASP A 88 16.36 15.46 20.34
N HIS A 89 15.35 16.33 20.16
CA HIS A 89 14.48 16.32 18.98
C HIS A 89 15.28 16.30 17.67
N LYS A 90 16.28 17.18 17.53
CA LYS A 90 17.13 17.25 16.32
C LYS A 90 17.99 15.99 16.16
N LYS A 91 18.50 15.47 17.27
CA LYS A 91 19.31 14.23 17.31
C LYS A 91 18.50 13.05 16.79
N VAL A 92 17.28 12.87 17.31
CA VAL A 92 16.33 11.82 16.89
C VAL A 92 16.02 11.94 15.40
N ILE A 93 15.66 13.13 14.92
CA ILE A 93 15.35 13.35 13.49
C ILE A 93 16.55 13.02 12.59
N ASN A 94 17.77 13.36 13.02
CA ASN A 94 18.97 13.04 12.26
C ASN A 94 19.21 11.52 12.21
N CYS A 95 19.02 10.80 13.32
CA CYS A 95 19.09 9.34 13.35
C CYS A 95 18.03 8.69 12.44
N LEU A 96 16.79 9.19 12.44
CA LEU A 96 15.74 8.69 11.55
C LEU A 96 16.12 8.84 10.07
N ARG A 97 16.65 10.01 9.68
CA ARG A 97 17.10 10.30 8.31
C ARG A 97 18.30 9.45 7.89
N LEU A 98 19.25 9.26 8.81
CA LEU A 98 20.42 8.42 8.59
C LEU A 98 20.01 6.96 8.35
N LEU A 99 19.16 6.40 9.23
CA LEU A 99 18.65 5.04 9.08
C LEU A 99 17.84 4.87 7.78
N THR A 100 16.97 5.83 7.47
CA THR A 100 16.21 5.88 6.21
C THR A 100 17.12 5.82 4.99
N ARG A 101 18.34 6.39 5.09
CA ARG A 101 19.32 6.40 4.01
C ARG A 101 20.09 5.09 3.89
N ILE A 102 20.51 4.48 5.00
CA ILE A 102 21.43 3.33 4.96
C ILE A 102 20.73 1.97 4.87
N ILE A 103 19.55 1.82 5.49
CA ILE A 103 18.86 0.52 5.58
C ILE A 103 18.56 -0.12 4.22
N PRO A 104 18.10 0.61 3.17
CA PRO A 104 17.86 0.02 1.86
C PRO A 104 19.08 -0.71 1.29
N PHE A 105 20.28 -0.17 1.51
CA PHE A 105 21.53 -0.79 1.05
C PHE A 105 21.95 -1.96 1.93
N MET A 106 21.55 -1.99 3.20
CA MET A 106 21.74 -3.17 4.05
C MET A 106 20.82 -4.30 3.58
N LEU A 107 19.56 -4.01 3.28
CA LEU A 107 18.56 -5.01 2.87
C LEU A 107 18.87 -5.69 1.52
N GLU A 108 19.71 -5.07 0.66
CA GLU A 108 20.21 -5.68 -0.58
C GLU A 108 20.91 -7.03 -0.37
N ASP A 109 21.39 -7.34 0.85
CA ASP A 109 22.11 -8.57 1.19
C ASP A 109 21.40 -9.38 2.29
N ALA A 110 21.37 -10.71 2.15
CA ALA A 110 20.66 -11.64 3.04
C ALA A 110 21.22 -11.68 4.46
N GLU A 111 22.53 -11.53 4.63
CA GLU A 111 23.15 -11.55 5.96
C GLU A 111 22.67 -10.37 6.80
N TRP A 112 22.53 -9.21 6.17
CA TRP A 112 22.04 -7.99 6.80
C TRP A 112 20.55 -8.03 7.12
N ARG A 113 19.74 -8.71 6.30
CA ARG A 113 18.34 -9.00 6.65
C ARG A 113 18.27 -9.83 7.94
N SER A 114 19.11 -10.86 8.06
CA SER A 114 19.19 -11.68 9.27
C SER A 114 19.73 -10.90 10.47
N TYR A 115 20.69 -10.00 10.27
CA TYR A 115 21.29 -9.15 11.31
C TYR A 115 20.24 -8.38 12.13
N PHE A 116 19.24 -7.77 11.49
CA PHE A 116 18.18 -7.05 12.22
C PHE A 116 17.36 -7.93 13.15
N TRP A 117 17.30 -9.24 12.87
CA TRP A 117 16.59 -10.21 13.70
C TRP A 117 17.50 -10.91 14.73
N THR A 118 18.75 -10.46 14.87
CA THR A 118 19.64 -10.89 15.96
C THR A 118 19.44 -10.04 17.22
N ALA A 119 19.74 -10.63 18.38
CA ALA A 119 19.57 -9.95 19.66
C ALA A 119 20.55 -8.79 19.87
N LEU A 120 20.10 -7.78 20.61
CA LEU A 120 20.93 -6.63 20.97
C LEU A 120 22.11 -7.08 21.86
N PRO A 121 23.37 -6.72 21.52
CA PRO A 121 24.49 -6.87 22.43
C PRO A 121 24.32 -5.88 23.60
N THR A 122 23.64 -6.33 24.65
CA THR A 122 23.36 -5.55 25.87
C THR A 122 23.97 -6.26 27.07
N GLU A 123 24.49 -5.49 28.02
CA GLU A 123 25.03 -6.04 29.29
C GLU A 123 23.91 -6.59 30.19
N ASN A 124 22.67 -6.12 30.00
CA ASN A 124 21.48 -6.59 30.69
C ASN A 124 20.97 -7.92 30.09
N LYS A 125 21.05 -9.00 30.87
CA LYS A 125 20.67 -10.37 30.44
C LYS A 125 19.18 -10.55 30.13
N GLU A 126 18.30 -9.66 30.59
CA GLU A 126 16.84 -9.71 30.31
C GLU A 126 16.47 -9.08 28.95
N ASP A 127 17.20 -8.05 28.51
CA ASP A 127 17.03 -7.42 27.19
C ASP A 127 17.77 -8.18 26.07
N ALA A 128 18.69 -9.07 26.44
CA ALA A 128 19.55 -9.83 25.55
C ALA A 128 18.82 -10.82 24.62
N SER A 129 17.48 -10.91 24.67
CA SER A 129 16.67 -11.71 23.75
C SER A 129 15.92 -10.87 22.71
N ILE A 130 15.86 -9.54 22.84
CA ILE A 130 15.04 -8.70 21.94
C ILE A 130 15.83 -8.42 20.66
N PRO A 131 15.29 -8.76 19.48
CA PRO A 131 15.93 -8.43 18.21
C PRO A 131 16.02 -6.92 17.96
N ILE A 132 17.07 -6.48 17.23
CA ILE A 132 17.24 -5.08 16.82
C ILE A 132 15.98 -4.54 16.13
N ALA A 133 15.38 -5.34 15.26
CA ALA A 133 14.14 -5.03 14.56
C ALA A 133 12.97 -4.74 15.51
N ALA A 134 12.77 -5.61 16.50
CA ALA A 134 11.70 -5.48 17.47
C ALA A 134 11.89 -4.25 18.36
N ALA A 135 13.12 -4.02 18.83
CA ALA A 135 13.46 -2.84 19.62
C ALA A 135 13.28 -1.53 18.83
N LEU A 136 13.68 -1.52 17.56
CA LEU A 136 13.46 -0.37 16.67
C LEU A 136 11.97 -0.13 16.44
N LEU A 137 11.17 -1.15 16.11
CA LEU A 137 9.73 -0.99 15.90
C LEU A 137 9.01 -0.49 17.17
N SER A 138 9.39 -0.99 18.35
CA SER A 138 8.88 -0.47 19.62
C SER A 138 9.23 1.01 19.78
N ALA A 139 10.51 1.36 19.63
CA ALA A 139 10.96 2.75 19.77
C ALA A 139 10.26 3.71 18.81
N LEU A 140 10.10 3.34 17.54
CA LEU A 140 9.38 4.15 16.57
C LEU A 140 7.89 4.29 16.92
N SER A 141 7.25 3.22 17.37
CA SER A 141 5.83 3.24 17.76
C SER A 141 5.61 4.12 18.99
N ASP A 142 6.51 4.06 19.98
CA ASP A 142 6.47 4.92 21.17
C ASP A 142 6.75 6.39 20.82
N LEU A 143 7.74 6.66 19.97
CA LEU A 143 8.06 8.01 19.51
C LEU A 143 6.93 8.65 18.69
N LEU A 144 6.07 7.88 18.03
CA LEU A 144 4.88 8.35 17.33
C LEU A 144 3.77 8.91 18.24
N PHE A 145 3.82 8.58 19.54
CA PHE A 145 2.92 9.12 20.57
C PHE A 145 3.69 9.81 21.69
N CYS A 146 4.92 10.27 21.43
CA CYS A 146 5.73 10.94 22.44
C CYS A 146 5.25 12.38 22.68
N PRO A 147 4.86 12.74 23.91
CA PRO A 147 4.49 14.11 24.28
C PRO A 147 5.57 15.12 23.91
N ASN A 148 5.16 16.31 23.46
CA ASN A 148 6.01 17.42 23.02
C ASN A 148 6.89 17.15 21.78
N PHE A 149 6.97 15.89 21.32
CA PHE A 149 7.70 15.53 20.12
C PHE A 149 6.76 15.25 18.93
N THR A 150 5.75 14.40 19.12
CA THR A 150 4.78 14.03 18.07
C THR A 150 3.34 14.21 18.50
N ILE A 151 3.04 14.40 19.78
CA ILE A 151 1.69 14.74 20.27
C ILE A 151 1.73 15.90 21.25
N ALA A 152 0.58 16.55 21.44
CA ALA A 152 0.42 17.54 22.50
C ALA A 152 0.56 16.86 23.88
N PRO A 153 1.11 17.56 24.88
CA PRO A 153 1.20 17.02 26.23
C PRO A 153 -0.21 16.74 26.78
N PRO A 154 -0.45 15.56 27.35
CA PRO A 154 -1.73 15.26 27.99
C PRO A 154 -1.92 16.08 29.26
N ASN A 155 -3.17 16.21 29.70
CA ASN A 155 -3.51 17.00 30.89
C ASN A 155 -2.91 16.43 32.19
N ASN A 156 -2.65 15.11 32.21
CA ASN A 156 -2.04 14.43 33.35
C ASN A 156 -0.53 14.29 33.14
N THR A 157 0.24 14.44 34.21
CA THR A 157 1.68 14.17 34.22
C THR A 157 1.93 12.68 33.99
N ILE A 158 2.72 12.36 32.97
CA ILE A 158 3.10 11.00 32.62
C ILE A 158 4.54 10.78 33.08
N GLU A 159 4.76 9.73 33.87
CA GLU A 159 6.11 9.37 34.36
C GLU A 159 6.93 8.62 33.30
N SER A 160 6.27 7.83 32.44
CA SER A 160 6.91 7.10 31.35
C SER A 160 5.96 6.88 30.16
N LEU A 161 6.51 6.75 28.94
CA LEU A 161 5.72 6.41 27.75
C LEU A 161 4.94 5.09 27.91
N ALA A 162 5.41 4.18 28.77
CA ALA A 162 4.71 2.93 29.07
C ALA A 162 3.35 3.15 29.76
N SER A 163 3.18 4.24 30.51
CA SER A 163 1.93 4.57 31.21
C SER A 163 0.91 5.34 30.36
N LEU A 164 1.29 5.79 29.16
CA LEU A 164 0.42 6.59 28.29
C LEU A 164 -0.73 5.75 27.71
N ASP A 165 -1.98 6.21 27.81
CA ASP A 165 -3.05 5.70 26.96
C ASP A 165 -3.04 6.40 25.60
N SER A 166 -2.46 5.72 24.60
CA SER A 166 -2.35 6.25 23.25
C SER A 166 -3.70 6.38 22.54
N CYS A 167 -4.77 5.72 23.03
CA CYS A 167 -6.11 5.88 22.46
C CYS A 167 -6.67 7.29 22.69
N GLU A 168 -6.23 7.99 23.73
CA GLU A 168 -6.58 9.40 23.96
C GLU A 168 -5.81 10.37 23.05
N CYS A 169 -4.74 9.88 22.40
CA CYS A 169 -3.77 10.69 21.66
C CYS A 169 -3.85 10.50 20.14
N ILE A 170 -5.00 10.05 19.62
CA ILE A 170 -5.22 9.87 18.18
C ILE A 170 -5.03 11.21 17.44
N TRP A 171 -4.29 11.17 16.32
CA TRP A 171 -3.79 12.38 15.67
C TRP A 171 -4.86 13.24 15.00
N GLN A 172 -6.04 12.68 14.78
CA GLN A 172 -7.11 13.28 14.00
C GLN A 172 -8.47 12.66 14.33
N ALA A 173 -9.50 13.50 14.45
CA ALA A 173 -10.89 13.05 14.61
C ALA A 173 -11.40 12.34 13.34
N GLY A 174 -12.24 11.32 13.53
CA GLY A 174 -12.80 10.50 12.47
C GLY A 174 -13.35 9.19 13.03
N VAL A 175 -13.08 8.08 12.33
CA VAL A 175 -13.47 6.74 12.75
C VAL A 175 -12.94 6.46 14.15
N GLY A 176 -13.81 5.98 15.04
CA GLY A 176 -13.42 5.55 16.40
C GLY A 176 -12.91 6.66 17.34
N PHE A 177 -12.85 7.93 16.91
CA PHE A 177 -12.33 9.02 17.73
C PHE A 177 -12.95 10.37 17.37
N ALA A 178 -13.70 10.97 18.30
CA ALA A 178 -14.44 12.21 18.04
C ALA A 178 -13.65 13.48 18.40
N ASN A 179 -12.62 13.38 19.25
CA ASN A 179 -11.95 14.56 19.80
C ASN A 179 -11.08 15.24 18.75
N LYS A 180 -11.25 16.55 18.59
CA LYS A 180 -10.46 17.35 17.65
C LYS A 180 -9.12 17.72 18.27
N THR A 181 -8.05 17.09 17.79
CA THR A 181 -6.67 17.42 18.16
C THR A 181 -6.21 18.67 17.42
N PRO A 182 -5.55 19.64 18.08
CA PRO A 182 -5.00 20.82 17.41
C PRO A 182 -3.90 20.43 16.41
N LEU A 183 -3.89 21.08 15.24
CA LEU A 183 -2.89 20.84 14.21
C LEU A 183 -1.55 21.48 14.61
N ASN A 184 -0.45 20.75 14.40
CA ASN A 184 0.89 21.24 14.66
C ASN A 184 1.85 20.73 13.57
N ALA A 185 2.37 21.66 12.77
CA ALA A 185 3.24 21.35 11.63
C ALA A 185 4.54 20.65 12.04
N THR A 186 5.08 20.95 13.23
CA THR A 186 6.30 20.30 13.74
C THR A 186 6.02 18.85 14.13
N PHE A 187 4.90 18.59 14.79
CA PHE A 187 4.49 17.22 15.13
C PHE A 187 4.24 16.41 13.86
N ASP A 188 3.59 17.00 12.85
CA ASP A 188 3.35 16.34 11.57
C ASP A 188 4.64 16.06 10.81
N ALA A 189 5.60 16.98 10.82
CA ALA A 189 6.92 16.76 10.25
C ALA A 189 7.67 15.62 10.97
N ASN A 190 7.64 15.57 12.30
CA ASN A 190 8.28 14.52 13.08
C ASN A 190 7.64 13.14 12.84
N ARG A 191 6.30 13.07 12.85
CA ARG A 191 5.55 11.86 12.48
C ARG A 191 5.93 11.38 11.08
N THR A 192 6.04 12.30 10.13
CA THR A 192 6.41 11.99 8.73
C THR A 192 7.78 11.32 8.64
N GLU A 193 8.79 11.83 9.36
CA GLU A 193 10.14 11.23 9.36
C GLU A 193 10.13 9.81 9.97
N ILE A 194 9.34 9.58 11.02
CA ILE A 194 9.20 8.24 11.61
C ILE A 194 8.48 7.28 10.64
N LEU A 195 7.39 7.71 10.02
CA LEU A 195 6.64 6.89 9.05
C LEU A 195 7.49 6.55 7.81
N LYS A 196 8.38 7.46 7.37
CA LYS A 196 9.34 7.18 6.29
C LYS A 196 10.34 6.09 6.68
N LEU A 197 10.85 6.10 7.91
CA LEU A 197 11.71 5.02 8.39
C LEU A 197 10.95 3.70 8.50
N LEU A 198 9.68 3.72 8.94
CA LEU A 198 8.82 2.53 8.96
C LEU A 198 8.63 1.95 7.55
N LEU A 199 8.32 2.77 6.55
CA LEU A 199 8.26 2.34 5.15
C LEU A 199 9.59 1.76 4.66
N THR A 200 10.71 2.35 5.11
CA THR A 200 12.05 1.88 4.75
C THR A 200 12.30 0.47 5.28
N VAL A 201 11.98 0.17 6.54
CA VAL A 201 12.15 -1.19 7.08
C VAL A 201 11.13 -2.18 6.51
N PHE A 202 9.91 -1.72 6.19
CA PHE A 202 8.91 -2.58 5.53
C PHE A 202 9.27 -2.92 4.08
N SER A 203 10.17 -2.17 3.46
CA SER A 203 10.61 -2.43 2.09
C SER A 203 11.46 -3.69 1.92
N GLU A 204 11.80 -4.41 3.00
CA GLU A 204 12.51 -5.71 2.94
C GLU A 204 11.87 -6.69 1.97
N VAL A 205 10.53 -6.64 1.83
CA VAL A 205 9.74 -7.43 0.88
C VAL A 205 10.23 -7.28 -0.57
N ILE A 206 10.78 -6.12 -0.94
CA ILE A 206 11.30 -5.84 -2.29
C ILE A 206 12.63 -6.57 -2.52
N TYR A 207 13.42 -6.77 -1.46
CA TYR A 207 14.76 -7.36 -1.52
C TYR A 207 14.76 -8.87 -1.27
N ALA A 208 13.75 -9.38 -0.57
CA ALA A 208 13.62 -10.80 -0.27
C ALA A 208 12.84 -11.55 -1.38
N PRO A 209 13.32 -12.74 -1.81
CA PRO A 209 12.63 -13.56 -2.80
C PRO A 209 11.25 -14.01 -2.27
N VAL A 210 10.30 -14.23 -3.19
CA VAL A 210 8.92 -14.64 -2.86
C VAL A 210 8.85 -15.97 -2.09
N THR A 211 9.86 -16.82 -2.23
CA THR A 211 9.98 -18.09 -1.51
C THR A 211 10.38 -17.95 -0.04
N GLU A 212 10.83 -16.78 0.40
CA GLU A 212 11.27 -16.55 1.77
C GLU A 212 10.07 -16.42 2.71
N GLN A 213 9.87 -17.42 3.58
CA GLN A 213 8.74 -17.50 4.53
C GLN A 213 8.61 -16.27 5.43
N ASN A 214 9.71 -15.56 5.64
CA ASN A 214 9.87 -14.49 6.61
C ASN A 214 9.94 -13.09 6.00
N ARG A 215 9.62 -13.00 4.71
CA ARG A 215 9.66 -11.78 3.90
C ARG A 215 8.92 -10.58 4.52
N MET A 216 7.87 -10.81 5.30
CA MET A 216 7.04 -9.76 5.92
C MET A 216 7.20 -9.61 7.44
N ARG A 217 8.25 -10.17 8.05
CA ARG A 217 8.44 -10.16 9.52
C ARG A 217 8.27 -8.77 10.16
N TRP A 218 8.79 -7.71 9.54
CA TRP A 218 8.65 -6.34 10.04
C TRP A 218 7.18 -5.89 10.11
N ILE A 219 6.44 -6.12 9.03
CA ILE A 219 5.02 -5.72 8.90
C ILE A 219 4.17 -6.56 9.85
N THR A 220 4.40 -7.87 9.88
CA THR A 220 3.71 -8.81 10.78
C THR A 220 3.91 -8.41 12.24
N ARG A 221 5.15 -8.11 12.65
CA ARG A 221 5.45 -7.68 14.02
C ARG A 221 4.81 -6.33 14.37
N PHE A 222 4.86 -5.36 13.46
CA PHE A 222 4.31 -4.02 13.68
C PHE A 222 2.77 -4.01 13.77
N SER A 223 2.11 -4.88 12.98
CA SER A 223 0.65 -5.02 12.94
C SER A 223 0.09 -6.04 13.95
N SER A 224 0.94 -6.62 14.80
CA SER A 224 0.54 -7.60 15.83
C SER A 224 0.12 -6.95 17.15
N ALA A 225 -0.43 -7.74 18.06
CA ALA A 225 -0.75 -7.34 19.44
C ALA A 225 0.49 -6.92 20.26
N GLU A 226 1.69 -7.34 19.87
CA GLU A 226 2.92 -6.94 20.55
C GLU A 226 3.29 -5.47 20.31
N ASN A 227 2.60 -4.79 19.39
CA ASN A 227 2.64 -3.34 19.30
C ASN A 227 1.48 -2.77 20.13
N ARG A 228 1.79 -2.27 21.33
CA ARG A 228 0.83 -1.61 22.23
C ARG A 228 0.04 -0.47 21.57
N HIS A 229 0.60 0.16 20.53
CA HIS A 229 0.00 1.30 19.83
C HIS A 229 -0.77 0.90 18.57
N VAL A 230 -0.96 -0.39 18.29
CA VAL A 230 -1.52 -0.88 17.03
C VAL A 230 -2.88 -0.28 16.67
N LEU A 231 -3.80 -0.16 17.63
CA LEU A 231 -5.12 0.44 17.44
C LEU A 231 -5.08 1.96 17.22
N PRO A 232 -4.43 2.77 18.08
CA PRO A 232 -4.34 4.21 17.87
C PRO A 232 -3.52 4.56 16.62
N LEU A 233 -2.54 3.75 16.22
CA LEU A 233 -1.84 3.90 14.94
C LEU A 233 -2.78 3.69 13.75
N PHE A 234 -3.49 2.55 13.70
CA PHE A 234 -4.47 2.28 12.65
C PHE A 234 -5.47 3.43 12.51
N THR A 235 -6.04 3.86 13.64
CA THR A 235 -7.06 4.92 13.68
C THR A 235 -6.49 6.27 13.26
N SER A 236 -5.28 6.62 13.71
CA SER A 236 -4.63 7.88 13.35
C SER A 236 -4.28 7.93 11.86
N LEU A 237 -3.72 6.85 11.30
CA LEU A 237 -3.38 6.78 9.89
C LEU A 237 -4.63 6.92 9.00
N LEU A 238 -5.68 6.17 9.31
CA LEU A 238 -6.95 6.23 8.57
C LEU A 238 -7.58 7.63 8.65
N ASN A 239 -7.68 8.20 9.85
CA ASN A 239 -8.33 9.50 10.05
C ASN A 239 -7.55 10.64 9.42
N VAL A 240 -6.21 10.63 9.47
CA VAL A 240 -5.36 11.62 8.80
C VAL A 240 -5.62 11.64 7.29
N VAL A 241 -5.72 10.46 6.66
CA VAL A 241 -5.99 10.36 5.22
C VAL A 241 -7.40 10.81 4.90
N CYS A 242 -8.42 10.27 5.57
CA CYS A 242 -9.83 10.57 5.28
C CYS A 242 -10.23 12.01 5.64
N SER A 243 -9.55 12.67 6.58
CA SER A 243 -9.85 14.07 6.94
C SER A 243 -9.10 15.10 6.09
N TYR A 244 -8.12 14.68 5.28
CA TYR A 244 -7.26 15.63 4.55
C TYR A 244 -8.05 16.39 3.49
N ASP A 245 -7.90 17.72 3.48
CA ASP A 245 -8.53 18.61 2.52
C ASP A 245 -7.47 19.46 1.80
N PRO A 246 -7.12 19.12 0.54
CA PRO A 246 -6.09 19.83 -0.22
C PRO A 246 -6.53 21.22 -0.70
N VAL A 247 -7.84 21.52 -0.67
CA VAL A 247 -8.41 22.77 -1.18
C VAL A 247 -8.62 23.78 -0.03
N GLY A 248 -8.97 23.28 1.15
CA GLY A 248 -9.21 24.11 2.33
C GLY A 248 -10.41 25.04 2.14
N TYR A 249 -10.19 26.35 2.19
CA TYR A 249 -11.27 27.35 2.08
C TYR A 249 -11.91 27.47 0.67
N GLY A 250 -11.47 26.70 -0.32
CA GLY A 250 -12.04 26.78 -1.68
C GLY A 250 -11.60 28.00 -2.48
N LEU A 251 -10.64 28.79 -1.97
CA LEU A 251 -10.13 29.97 -2.64
C LEU A 251 -9.08 29.62 -3.71
N PRO A 252 -9.18 30.18 -4.93
CA PRO A 252 -8.14 30.05 -5.95
C PRO A 252 -6.75 30.44 -5.42
N TYR A 253 -5.74 29.64 -5.74
CA TYR A 253 -4.33 29.84 -5.38
C TYR A 253 -4.03 29.87 -3.86
N ASN A 254 -4.97 29.44 -3.00
CA ASN A 254 -4.76 29.40 -1.55
C ASN A 254 -3.48 28.65 -1.15
N TYR A 255 -3.17 27.58 -1.87
CA TYR A 255 -1.99 26.74 -1.64
C TYR A 255 -0.64 27.44 -1.94
N LEU A 256 -0.65 28.58 -2.66
CA LEU A 256 0.54 29.42 -2.85
C LEU A 256 0.76 30.37 -1.65
N LEU A 257 -0.31 30.72 -0.96
CA LEU A 257 -0.29 31.65 0.18
C LEU A 257 -0.09 30.91 1.50
N VAL A 258 -0.66 29.71 1.62
CA VAL A 258 -0.59 28.86 2.82
C VAL A 258 0.21 27.62 2.49
N ASN A 259 1.35 27.45 3.17
CA ASN A 259 2.16 26.26 3.02
C ASN A 259 1.45 25.05 3.66
N ASP A 260 1.20 24.04 2.84
CA ASP A 260 0.59 22.80 3.31
C ASP A 260 1.63 21.88 3.94
N SER A 261 1.67 21.91 5.28
CA SER A 261 2.55 21.07 6.08
C SER A 261 1.99 19.66 6.35
N ARG A 262 0.72 19.40 6.03
CA ARG A 262 0.02 18.15 6.36
C ARG A 262 0.13 17.12 5.24
N GLU A 263 0.19 17.54 3.98
CA GLU A 263 0.26 16.62 2.83
C GLU A 263 1.40 15.58 2.93
N PRO A 264 2.65 15.94 3.33
CA PRO A 264 3.71 14.94 3.46
C PRO A 264 3.39 13.85 4.49
N LEU A 265 2.69 14.20 5.57
CA LEU A 265 2.21 13.24 6.56
C LEU A 265 1.13 12.34 5.96
N VAL A 266 0.19 12.90 5.21
CA VAL A 266 -0.90 12.15 4.56
C VAL A 266 -0.34 11.12 3.58
N GLN A 267 0.64 11.51 2.77
CA GLN A 267 1.30 10.60 1.82
C GLN A 267 2.05 9.47 2.53
N ALA A 268 2.80 9.77 3.59
CA ALA A 268 3.46 8.72 4.38
C ALA A 268 2.44 7.81 5.10
N ALA A 269 1.34 8.40 5.61
CA ALA A 269 0.32 7.67 6.34
C ALA A 269 -0.45 6.69 5.46
N ILE A 270 -0.85 7.10 4.25
CA ILE A 270 -1.55 6.21 3.32
C ILE A 270 -0.66 5.05 2.87
N GLN A 271 0.61 5.30 2.60
CA GLN A 271 1.57 4.27 2.21
C GLN A 271 1.79 3.25 3.35
N VAL A 272 2.01 3.72 4.58
CA VAL A 272 2.16 2.82 5.75
C VAL A 272 0.89 2.01 5.98
N LEU A 273 -0.28 2.64 5.88
CA LEU A 273 -1.57 1.98 6.07
C LEU A 273 -1.79 0.87 5.03
N ILE A 274 -1.51 1.12 3.76
CA ILE A 274 -1.62 0.11 2.69
C ILE A 274 -0.69 -1.07 2.95
N VAL A 275 0.58 -0.80 3.26
CA VAL A 275 1.57 -1.86 3.54
C VAL A 275 1.15 -2.70 4.74
N CYS A 276 0.61 -2.08 5.79
CA CYS A 276 0.11 -2.81 6.97
C CYS A 276 -1.18 -3.59 6.70
N LEU A 277 -1.91 -3.29 5.62
CA LEU A 277 -3.10 -4.02 5.19
C LEU A 277 -2.78 -5.16 4.22
N ASP A 278 -1.51 -5.37 3.86
CA ASP A 278 -1.12 -6.47 2.99
C ASP A 278 -1.18 -7.83 3.71
N ARG A 279 -1.60 -8.86 2.98
CA ARG A 279 -1.86 -10.23 3.48
C ARG A 279 -1.10 -11.31 2.71
N GLU A 280 -0.22 -10.96 1.79
CA GLU A 280 0.45 -11.91 0.87
C GLU A 280 1.18 -13.09 1.58
N SER A 281 1.43 -13.04 2.88
CA SER A 281 2.03 -14.13 3.65
C SER A 281 1.42 -14.28 5.05
N GLN A 282 0.27 -14.96 5.14
CA GLN A 282 0.00 -15.72 6.37
C GLN A 282 1.04 -16.85 6.42
N PRO A 283 1.94 -16.91 7.42
CA PRO A 283 2.85 -18.04 7.54
C PRO A 283 2.00 -19.31 7.66
N GLN A 284 2.23 -20.28 6.77
CA GLN A 284 1.53 -21.58 6.85
C GLN A 284 1.86 -22.35 8.13
N ASN A 285 2.88 -21.93 8.88
CA ASN A 285 3.28 -22.53 10.15
C ASN A 285 2.89 -21.65 11.35
N GLU A 286 2.07 -22.23 12.23
CA GLU A 286 1.60 -21.68 13.50
C GLU A 286 2.74 -21.38 14.51
N GLU A 287 3.94 -21.91 14.29
CA GLU A 287 5.06 -21.89 15.24
C GLU A 287 5.68 -20.50 15.49
N SER A 288 5.43 -19.50 14.63
CA SER A 288 5.96 -18.15 14.82
C SER A 288 5.09 -17.26 15.73
N GLY A 289 3.89 -17.71 16.14
CA GLY A 289 3.02 -16.98 17.07
C GLY A 289 2.34 -15.71 16.53
N TYR A 290 2.60 -15.31 15.27
CA TYR A 290 2.03 -14.10 14.67
C TYR A 290 0.98 -14.41 13.60
N VAL A 291 -0.23 -14.77 14.04
CA VAL A 291 -1.35 -15.17 13.14
C VAL A 291 -2.24 -13.97 12.77
N ASP A 292 -2.35 -12.96 13.63
CA ASP A 292 -3.33 -11.90 13.50
C ASP A 292 -2.73 -10.55 13.06
N ASN A 293 -3.06 -10.13 11.84
CA ASN A 293 -2.88 -8.75 11.41
C ASN A 293 -4.03 -7.90 11.97
N PHE A 294 -3.74 -7.13 13.03
CA PHE A 294 -4.75 -6.33 13.72
C PHE A 294 -5.23 -5.14 12.89
N PHE A 295 -4.42 -4.60 11.97
CA PHE A 295 -4.88 -3.54 11.06
C PHE A 295 -6.04 -4.05 10.20
N VAL A 296 -5.92 -5.25 9.64
CA VAL A 296 -7.01 -5.84 8.86
C VAL A 296 -8.19 -6.20 9.75
N ASN A 297 -7.94 -6.70 10.96
CA ASN A 297 -8.99 -7.02 11.93
C ASN A 297 -9.82 -5.76 12.27
N TYR A 298 -9.17 -4.65 12.62
CA TYR A 298 -9.85 -3.38 12.92
C TYR A 298 -10.63 -2.85 11.71
N LEU A 299 -10.05 -2.85 10.51
CA LEU A 299 -10.72 -2.43 9.29
C LEU A 299 -11.99 -3.27 9.01
N SER A 300 -11.92 -4.59 9.20
CA SER A 300 -13.06 -5.49 8.99
C SER A 300 -14.20 -5.28 9.99
N ARG A 301 -13.91 -4.72 11.17
CA ARG A 301 -14.87 -4.51 12.27
C ARG A 301 -15.57 -3.15 12.23
N ILE A 302 -15.12 -2.21 11.41
CA ILE A 302 -15.83 -0.93 11.20
C ILE A 302 -17.24 -1.24 10.67
N HIS A 303 -18.27 -0.64 11.26
CA HIS A 303 -19.65 -0.97 10.92
C HIS A 303 -20.64 0.18 11.08
N ARG A 304 -20.24 1.30 11.70
CA ARG A 304 -21.12 2.44 11.87
C ARG A 304 -21.30 3.17 10.54
N GLU A 305 -22.51 3.59 10.25
CA GLU A 305 -22.82 4.31 9.01
C GLU A 305 -22.09 5.66 8.94
N ASP A 306 -21.98 6.37 10.07
CA ASP A 306 -21.21 7.63 10.17
C ASP A 306 -19.73 7.43 9.80
N ASP A 307 -19.13 6.33 10.25
CA ASP A 307 -17.72 6.00 9.95
C ASP A 307 -17.55 5.70 8.46
N PHE A 308 -18.49 4.97 7.85
CA PHE A 308 -18.49 4.70 6.41
C PHE A 308 -18.69 5.97 5.58
N ASP A 309 -19.59 6.86 6.00
CA ASP A 309 -19.80 8.16 5.36
C ASP A 309 -18.54 9.02 5.42
N PHE A 310 -17.90 9.11 6.59
CA PHE A 310 -16.64 9.81 6.78
C PHE A 310 -15.53 9.27 5.86
N MET A 311 -15.33 7.94 5.84
CA MET A 311 -14.34 7.30 4.99
C MET A 311 -14.61 7.55 3.50
N LEU A 312 -15.85 7.32 3.05
CA LEU A 312 -16.23 7.45 1.65
C LEU A 312 -16.11 8.91 1.18
N LYS A 313 -16.60 9.88 1.96
CA LYS A 313 -16.48 11.31 1.61
C LYS A 313 -15.03 11.75 1.55
N GLY A 314 -14.19 11.29 2.49
CA GLY A 314 -12.76 11.59 2.50
C GLY A 314 -12.05 11.08 1.25
N LEU A 315 -12.21 9.78 0.94
CA LEU A 315 -11.59 9.16 -0.23
C LEU A 315 -12.12 9.76 -1.55
N THR A 316 -13.43 9.96 -1.67
CA THR A 316 -14.05 10.57 -2.86
C THR A 316 -13.61 12.01 -3.06
N ARG A 317 -13.44 12.81 -1.99
CA ARG A 317 -12.89 14.18 -2.07
C ARG A 317 -11.49 14.17 -2.71
N LEU A 318 -10.62 13.29 -2.24
CA LEU A 318 -9.24 13.22 -2.71
C LEU A 318 -9.13 12.65 -4.13
N LEU A 319 -9.90 11.61 -4.47
CA LEU A 319 -9.96 11.06 -5.82
C LEU A 319 -10.54 12.07 -6.84
N ASN A 320 -11.43 12.97 -6.40
CA ASN A 320 -12.00 14.01 -7.25
C ASN A 320 -11.08 15.20 -7.51
N ASN A 321 -10.10 15.43 -6.64
CA ASN A 321 -9.29 16.64 -6.64
C ASN A 321 -8.57 16.95 -7.99
N PRO A 322 -7.89 15.99 -8.67
CA PRO A 322 -7.18 16.28 -9.93
C PRO A 322 -8.09 16.65 -11.09
N LEU A 323 -9.33 16.20 -10.99
CA LEU A 323 -10.31 16.22 -12.06
C LEU A 323 -11.32 17.35 -11.88
N GLN A 324 -11.19 18.13 -10.81
CA GLN A 324 -11.86 19.42 -10.67
C GLN A 324 -11.28 20.38 -11.71
N ALA A 325 -12.09 20.70 -12.72
CA ALA A 325 -11.81 21.80 -13.63
C ALA A 325 -12.15 23.11 -12.93
N SER A 326 -11.19 24.04 -12.89
CA SER A 326 -11.44 25.42 -12.51
C SER A 326 -11.33 26.32 -13.74
N TYR A 327 -12.08 27.41 -13.76
CA TYR A 327 -11.97 28.43 -14.81
C TYR A 327 -10.58 29.06 -14.87
N LEU A 328 -9.85 29.03 -13.75
CA LEU A 328 -8.52 29.59 -13.62
C LEU A 328 -7.47 28.47 -13.70
N PRO A 329 -6.44 28.60 -14.58
CA PRO A 329 -5.40 27.59 -14.73
C PRO A 329 -4.61 27.45 -13.43
N ASN A 330 -4.31 26.21 -13.03
CA ASN A 330 -3.54 25.90 -11.81
C ASN A 330 -4.04 26.63 -10.55
N SER A 331 -5.35 26.87 -10.45
CA SER A 331 -5.93 27.61 -9.32
C SER A 331 -6.23 26.73 -8.12
N SER A 332 -6.26 25.40 -8.28
CA SER A 332 -6.42 24.44 -7.20
C SER A 332 -5.15 23.60 -7.05
N LYS A 333 -4.84 23.27 -5.80
CA LYS A 333 -3.80 22.29 -5.49
C LYS A 333 -4.26 20.92 -6.00
N LYS A 334 -3.38 20.22 -6.72
CA LYS A 334 -3.58 18.84 -7.13
C LYS A 334 -2.76 17.92 -6.25
N VAL A 335 -3.40 16.95 -5.62
CA VAL A 335 -2.71 15.87 -4.92
C VAL A 335 -2.03 14.95 -5.95
N MET A 336 -1.07 14.12 -5.53
CA MET A 336 -0.28 13.26 -6.44
C MET A 336 -0.32 11.77 -6.06
N PHE A 337 -1.08 11.40 -5.04
CA PHE A 337 -1.11 10.04 -4.46
C PHE A 337 -2.44 9.30 -4.75
N HIS A 338 -2.96 9.45 -5.97
CA HIS A 338 -4.25 8.84 -6.36
C HIS A 338 -4.20 7.32 -6.44
N GLN A 339 -3.04 6.78 -6.81
CA GLN A 339 -2.85 5.34 -6.91
C GLN A 339 -2.97 4.71 -5.52
N GLU A 340 -2.32 5.30 -4.51
CA GLU A 340 -2.46 4.87 -3.13
C GLU A 340 -3.92 4.99 -2.64
N LEU A 341 -4.65 6.04 -3.02
CA LEU A 341 -6.07 6.18 -2.68
C LEU A 341 -6.94 5.06 -3.26
N LEU A 342 -6.68 4.65 -4.50
CA LEU A 342 -7.39 3.54 -5.14
C LEU A 342 -7.07 2.21 -4.45
N VAL A 343 -5.80 1.95 -4.12
CA VAL A 343 -5.38 0.75 -3.39
C VAL A 343 -6.00 0.72 -2.00
N LEU A 344 -6.02 1.84 -1.26
CA LEU A 344 -6.65 1.91 0.05
C LEU A 344 -8.16 1.66 -0.05
N LEU A 345 -8.84 2.29 -1.00
CA LEU A 345 -10.27 2.06 -1.23
C LEU A 345 -10.57 0.60 -1.56
N TRP A 346 -9.71 -0.03 -2.36
CA TRP A 346 -9.79 -1.45 -2.66
C TRP A 346 -9.65 -2.31 -1.41
N LYS A 347 -8.62 -2.08 -0.59
CA LYS A 347 -8.42 -2.83 0.67
C LYS A 347 -9.56 -2.63 1.65
N CYS A 348 -10.11 -1.43 1.77
CA CYS A 348 -11.31 -1.16 2.57
C CYS A 348 -12.50 -2.00 2.11
N CYS A 349 -12.73 -2.07 0.81
CA CYS A 349 -13.81 -2.84 0.21
C CYS A 349 -13.59 -4.37 0.27
N GLU A 350 -12.34 -4.82 0.12
CA GLU A 350 -11.95 -6.23 0.19
C GLU A 350 -12.15 -6.79 1.60
N TYR A 351 -11.64 -6.08 2.61
CA TYR A 351 -11.66 -6.58 3.99
C TYR A 351 -12.94 -6.24 4.76
N ASN A 352 -13.76 -5.30 4.27
CA ASN A 352 -15.02 -4.94 4.91
C ASN A 352 -16.20 -4.99 3.92
N GLN A 353 -16.88 -6.14 3.90
CA GLN A 353 -18.06 -6.35 3.05
C GLN A 353 -19.22 -5.37 3.36
N LYS A 354 -19.34 -4.88 4.60
CA LYS A 354 -20.36 -3.89 4.98
C LYS A 354 -20.05 -2.53 4.35
N PHE A 355 -18.78 -2.11 4.38
CA PHE A 355 -18.33 -0.90 3.69
C PHE A 355 -18.52 -1.05 2.18
N MET A 356 -18.15 -2.19 1.59
CA MET A 356 -18.42 -2.48 0.17
C MET A 356 -19.92 -2.33 -0.16
N TYR A 357 -20.81 -2.90 0.65
CA TYR A 357 -22.25 -2.75 0.48
C TYR A 357 -22.69 -1.29 0.56
N TYR A 358 -22.15 -0.53 1.52
CA TYR A 358 -22.42 0.89 1.71
C TYR A 358 -22.04 1.69 0.46
N VAL A 359 -20.80 1.52 -0.03
CA VAL A 359 -20.31 2.12 -1.29
C VAL A 359 -21.30 1.81 -2.42
N LEU A 360 -21.63 0.53 -2.64
CA LEU A 360 -22.55 0.07 -3.70
C LEU A 360 -23.99 0.59 -3.59
N LYS A 361 -24.42 1.03 -2.40
CA LYS A 361 -25.74 1.66 -2.18
C LYS A 361 -25.70 3.13 -2.62
N THR A 362 -24.60 3.82 -2.40
CA THR A 362 -24.43 5.24 -2.70
C THR A 362 -24.35 5.51 -4.21
N SER A 363 -24.79 6.68 -4.65
CA SER A 363 -24.65 7.17 -6.04
C SER A 363 -23.19 7.19 -6.51
N ASP A 364 -22.28 7.39 -5.56
CA ASP A 364 -20.89 7.77 -5.75
C ASP A 364 -20.04 6.68 -6.40
N VAL A 365 -20.49 5.42 -6.44
CA VAL A 365 -19.76 4.34 -7.11
C VAL A 365 -19.50 4.64 -8.58
N LEU A 366 -20.49 5.21 -9.28
CA LEU A 366 -20.30 5.55 -10.69
C LEU A 366 -19.26 6.64 -10.86
N GLU A 367 -19.22 7.61 -9.94
CA GLU A 367 -18.21 8.66 -9.94
C GLU A 367 -16.82 8.07 -9.66
N ILE A 368 -16.69 7.22 -8.63
CA ILE A 368 -15.45 6.52 -8.29
C ILE A 368 -14.94 5.68 -9.47
N LEU A 369 -15.82 4.90 -10.11
CA LEU A 369 -15.48 4.06 -11.28
C LEU A 369 -15.02 4.88 -12.48
N VAL A 370 -15.74 5.96 -12.80
CA VAL A 370 -15.36 6.89 -13.87
C VAL A 370 -14.00 7.50 -13.55
N ARG A 371 -13.78 7.89 -12.29
CA ARG A 371 -12.57 8.55 -11.84
C ARG A 371 -11.35 7.63 -11.90
N SER A 372 -11.47 6.41 -11.37
CA SER A 372 -10.41 5.41 -11.42
C SER A 372 -10.04 5.07 -12.88
N SER A 373 -11.05 4.98 -13.75
CA SER A 373 -10.85 4.75 -15.19
C SER A 373 -10.09 5.91 -15.84
N ILE A 374 -10.42 7.17 -15.54
CA ILE A 374 -9.70 8.33 -16.09
C ILE A 374 -8.26 8.41 -15.54
N ILE A 375 -8.06 8.18 -14.24
CA ILE A 375 -6.71 8.16 -13.64
C ILE A 375 -5.84 7.08 -14.29
N SER A 376 -6.40 5.92 -14.64
CA SER A 376 -5.66 4.88 -15.37
C SER A 376 -5.26 5.25 -16.81
N THR A 377 -5.82 6.34 -17.37
CA THR A 377 -5.49 6.79 -18.75
C THR A 377 -4.37 7.80 -18.82
N THR A 378 -3.95 8.40 -17.70
CA THR A 378 -2.84 9.36 -17.73
C THR A 378 -1.52 8.60 -17.92
N PRO A 379 -0.79 8.84 -19.02
CA PRO A 379 0.47 8.15 -19.28
C PRO A 379 1.55 8.73 -18.37
N GLU A 380 1.75 8.12 -17.20
CA GLU A 380 3.00 8.29 -16.46
C GLU A 380 3.90 7.08 -16.74
N GLU A 381 5.17 7.33 -17.02
CA GLU A 381 6.17 6.35 -17.50
C GLU A 381 6.47 5.20 -16.51
N ILE A 382 5.75 5.10 -15.39
CA ILE A 382 6.05 4.18 -14.29
C ILE A 382 4.87 3.24 -13.98
N ARG A 383 5.05 2.00 -14.46
CA ARG A 383 4.69 0.68 -13.88
C ARG A 383 3.29 0.08 -14.12
N LEU A 384 3.31 -0.93 -15.01
CA LEU A 384 2.34 -2.02 -15.22
C LEU A 384 1.77 -2.69 -13.94
N GLU A 385 2.55 -2.76 -12.84
CA GLU A 385 2.11 -3.36 -11.57
C GLU A 385 1.06 -2.52 -10.83
N LEU A 386 1.02 -1.21 -11.05
CA LEU A 386 0.09 -0.32 -10.36
C LEU A 386 -1.27 -0.25 -11.06
N ASP A 387 -1.30 -0.43 -12.38
CA ASP A 387 -2.55 -0.64 -13.12
C ASP A 387 -3.27 -1.90 -12.63
N LEU A 388 -2.54 -2.99 -12.34
CA LEU A 388 -3.11 -4.24 -11.82
C LEU A 388 -3.94 -4.01 -10.55
N SER A 389 -3.53 -3.09 -9.67
CA SER A 389 -4.26 -2.79 -8.44
C SER A 389 -5.58 -2.06 -8.69
N THR A 390 -5.59 -1.10 -9.62
CA THR A 390 -6.80 -0.39 -10.06
C THR A 390 -7.76 -1.35 -10.75
N TRP A 391 -7.24 -2.26 -11.58
CA TRP A 391 -8.04 -3.28 -12.25
C TRP A 391 -8.56 -4.37 -11.32
N SER A 392 -7.77 -4.78 -10.32
CA SER A 392 -8.21 -5.71 -9.27
C SER A 392 -9.33 -5.12 -8.41
N PHE A 393 -9.28 -3.80 -8.15
CA PHE A 393 -10.37 -3.09 -7.50
C PHE A 393 -11.65 -3.11 -8.35
N LEU A 394 -11.53 -2.77 -9.64
CA LEU A 394 -12.65 -2.76 -10.57
C LEU A 394 -13.26 -4.15 -10.74
N ASP A 395 -12.44 -5.19 -10.88
CA ASP A 395 -12.87 -6.57 -10.92
C ASP A 395 -13.62 -6.97 -9.65
N SER A 396 -13.08 -6.65 -8.47
CA SER A 396 -13.78 -6.84 -7.20
C SER A 396 -15.15 -6.15 -7.22
N LEU A 397 -15.21 -4.84 -7.49
CA LEU A 397 -16.48 -4.10 -7.53
C LEU A 397 -17.53 -4.75 -8.44
N VAL A 398 -17.12 -5.21 -9.61
CA VAL A 398 -18.00 -5.84 -10.59
C VAL A 398 -18.44 -7.25 -10.14
N LYS A 399 -17.54 -8.06 -9.58
CA LYS A 399 -17.85 -9.38 -9.01
C LYS A 399 -18.91 -9.32 -7.91
N TRP A 400 -18.89 -8.27 -7.08
CA TRP A 400 -19.74 -8.18 -5.89
C TRP A 400 -21.20 -7.81 -6.17
N ARG A 401 -21.55 -7.18 -7.31
CA ARG A 401 -22.97 -6.88 -7.61
C ARG A 401 -23.37 -6.91 -9.08
N LYS A 402 -24.25 -7.88 -9.39
CA LYS A 402 -25.15 -7.91 -10.57
C LYS A 402 -25.89 -6.58 -10.82
N LYS A 403 -26.29 -5.86 -9.76
CA LYS A 403 -26.99 -4.57 -9.85
C LYS A 403 -26.10 -3.39 -10.25
N LEU A 404 -24.77 -3.48 -10.08
CA LEU A 404 -23.83 -2.45 -10.53
C LEU A 404 -23.80 -2.39 -12.06
N GLY A 405 -23.78 -3.55 -12.73
CA GLY A 405 -23.87 -3.64 -14.18
C GLY A 405 -25.08 -2.89 -14.76
N VAL A 406 -26.25 -2.98 -14.09
CA VAL A 406 -27.45 -2.23 -14.52
C VAL A 406 -27.27 -0.72 -14.34
N ARG A 407 -26.59 -0.27 -13.26
CA ARG A 407 -26.32 1.16 -13.00
C ARG A 407 -25.37 1.77 -14.02
N LEU A 408 -24.48 0.98 -14.63
CA LEU A 408 -23.56 1.45 -15.67
C LEU A 408 -24.28 1.95 -16.92
N ASN A 409 -25.52 1.54 -17.15
CA ASN A 409 -26.33 2.04 -18.27
C ASN A 409 -26.82 3.48 -18.10
N LYS A 410 -26.55 4.13 -16.96
CA LYS A 410 -26.88 5.56 -16.79
C LYS A 410 -26.11 6.40 -17.81
N PRO A 411 -26.74 7.43 -18.41
CA PRO A 411 -26.07 8.29 -19.38
C PRO A 411 -24.85 8.94 -18.74
N PHE A 412 -23.73 8.90 -19.45
CA PHE A 412 -22.51 9.56 -19.05
C PHE A 412 -22.52 11.00 -19.57
N SER A 413 -22.34 11.96 -18.67
CA SER A 413 -22.14 13.36 -19.02
C SER A 413 -20.71 13.73 -18.70
N SER A 414 -19.92 14.03 -19.73
CA SER A 414 -18.55 14.51 -19.56
C SER A 414 -18.54 15.75 -18.67
N ARG A 415 -17.93 15.62 -17.50
CA ARG A 415 -17.57 16.74 -16.62
C ARG A 415 -16.06 16.75 -16.45
N GLY A 416 -15.34 17.19 -17.48
CA GLY A 416 -13.89 17.42 -17.40
C GLY A 416 -13.13 17.14 -18.69
N ILE A 417 -11.84 17.46 -18.66
CA ILE A 417 -10.86 17.10 -19.69
C ILE A 417 -10.58 15.60 -19.51
N ILE A 418 -11.15 14.78 -20.38
CA ILE A 418 -10.86 13.35 -20.45
C ILE A 418 -10.07 13.13 -21.72
N ASP A 419 -8.86 12.58 -21.61
CA ASP A 419 -8.02 12.21 -22.77
C ASP A 419 -8.49 10.86 -23.35
N VAL A 420 -9.78 10.82 -23.71
CA VAL A 420 -10.42 9.65 -24.32
C VAL A 420 -11.20 10.15 -25.52
N GLN A 421 -11.22 9.34 -26.59
CA GLN A 421 -12.01 9.61 -27.78
C GLN A 421 -13.43 10.03 -27.41
N ALA A 422 -13.88 11.17 -27.93
CA ALA A 422 -15.22 11.69 -27.65
C ALA A 422 -16.29 10.66 -28.04
N PHE A 423 -17.20 10.37 -27.11
CA PHE A 423 -18.33 9.49 -27.32
C PHE A 423 -19.57 10.06 -26.62
N THR A 424 -20.75 9.67 -27.11
CA THR A 424 -22.02 9.92 -26.45
C THR A 424 -22.59 8.56 -26.06
N GLY A 425 -22.72 8.31 -24.77
CA GLY A 425 -23.06 6.98 -24.29
C GLY A 425 -23.26 6.93 -22.79
N THR A 426 -23.13 5.72 -22.26
CA THR A 426 -23.35 5.37 -20.86
C THR A 426 -22.02 5.28 -20.10
N HIS A 427 -22.09 5.07 -18.78
CA HIS A 427 -20.88 4.80 -17.99
C HIS A 427 -20.24 3.46 -18.37
N ALA A 428 -21.03 2.50 -18.89
CA ALA A 428 -20.52 1.25 -19.44
C ALA A 428 -19.63 1.49 -20.67
N ASP A 429 -20.02 2.44 -21.52
CA ASP A 429 -19.23 2.83 -22.69
C ASP A 429 -17.86 3.37 -22.29
N LEU A 430 -17.81 4.28 -21.31
CA LEU A 430 -16.55 4.80 -20.80
C LEU A 430 -15.64 3.67 -20.31
N LEU A 431 -16.19 2.79 -19.47
CA LEU A 431 -15.44 1.69 -18.87
C LEU A 431 -14.85 0.77 -19.93
N ILE A 432 -15.63 0.37 -20.94
CA ILE A 432 -15.15 -0.50 -22.02
C ILE A 432 -14.12 0.23 -22.89
N ILE A 433 -14.37 1.49 -23.24
CA ILE A 433 -13.43 2.27 -24.07
C ILE A 433 -12.07 2.38 -23.37
N VAL A 434 -12.06 2.65 -22.06
CA VAL A 434 -10.83 2.74 -21.26
C VAL A 434 -10.15 1.37 -21.13
N CYS A 435 -10.90 0.29 -20.84
CA CYS A 435 -10.34 -1.07 -20.78
C CYS A 435 -9.63 -1.45 -22.09
N LEU A 436 -10.28 -1.17 -23.21
CA LEU A 436 -9.76 -1.52 -24.54
C LEU A 436 -8.64 -0.59 -24.99
N SER A 437 -8.64 0.70 -24.61
CA SER A 437 -7.51 1.58 -24.92
C SER A 437 -6.24 1.13 -24.21
N GLN A 438 -6.35 0.70 -22.94
CA GLN A 438 -5.20 0.17 -22.18
C GLN A 438 -4.68 -1.14 -22.77
N THR A 439 -5.59 -2.04 -23.16
CA THR A 439 -5.25 -3.29 -23.84
C THR A 439 -4.47 -3.06 -25.13
N ASN A 440 -4.86 -2.07 -25.93
CA ASN A 440 -4.19 -1.76 -27.19
C ASN A 440 -2.81 -1.10 -27.00
N TYR A 441 -2.65 -0.32 -25.93
CA TYR A 441 -1.37 0.31 -25.58
C TYR A 441 -0.34 -0.75 -25.11
N HIS A 442 -0.78 -1.76 -24.36
CA HIS A 442 0.08 -2.75 -23.71
C HIS A 442 0.27 -4.07 -24.48
N ARG A 443 0.38 -4.01 -25.82
CA ARG A 443 0.45 -5.18 -26.75
C ARG A 443 1.68 -6.10 -26.61
N GLN A 444 2.45 -5.99 -25.52
CA GLN A 444 3.62 -6.83 -25.24
C GLN A 444 3.22 -8.12 -24.48
N PRO A 445 3.85 -9.28 -24.77
CA PRO A 445 3.49 -10.57 -24.17
C PRO A 445 3.72 -10.68 -22.64
N THR A 446 4.39 -9.70 -22.02
CA THR A 446 4.62 -9.64 -20.56
C THR A 446 3.42 -9.13 -19.76
N THR A 447 2.32 -8.71 -20.41
CA THR A 447 1.13 -8.10 -19.77
C THR A 447 -0.10 -9.02 -19.69
N SER A 448 0.09 -10.34 -19.84
CA SER A 448 -1.00 -11.34 -19.86
C SER A 448 -1.99 -11.21 -18.69
N SER A 449 -1.52 -10.94 -17.46
CA SER A 449 -2.39 -10.83 -16.28
C SER A 449 -3.30 -9.60 -16.30
N LEU A 450 -2.83 -8.46 -16.82
CA LEU A 450 -3.63 -7.25 -16.98
C LEU A 450 -4.75 -7.46 -18.00
N PHE A 451 -4.40 -8.08 -19.12
CA PHE A 451 -5.33 -8.42 -20.17
C PHE A 451 -6.44 -9.36 -19.67
N ASP A 452 -6.07 -10.39 -18.91
CA ASP A 452 -7.03 -11.32 -18.28
C ASP A 452 -7.95 -10.60 -17.28
N CYS A 453 -7.42 -9.67 -16.47
CA CYS A 453 -8.24 -8.87 -15.55
C CYS A 453 -9.23 -7.97 -16.30
N LEU A 454 -8.78 -7.28 -17.34
CA LEU A 454 -9.59 -6.39 -18.17
C LEU A 454 -10.75 -7.13 -18.86
N LEU A 455 -10.46 -8.30 -19.42
CA LEU A 455 -11.49 -9.14 -20.03
C LEU A 455 -12.47 -9.67 -19.00
N THR A 456 -11.97 -10.07 -17.82
CA THR A 456 -12.82 -10.54 -16.72
C THR A 456 -13.84 -9.47 -16.31
N ILE A 457 -13.41 -8.21 -16.23
CA ILE A 457 -14.30 -7.08 -15.96
C ILE A 457 -15.38 -6.97 -17.04
N ILE A 458 -15.00 -6.97 -18.33
CA ILE A 458 -15.94 -6.88 -19.46
C ILE A 458 -16.94 -8.03 -19.43
N VAL A 459 -16.46 -9.26 -19.23
CA VAL A 459 -17.30 -10.46 -19.12
C VAL A 459 -18.29 -10.33 -17.97
N ASN A 460 -17.85 -9.88 -16.80
CA ASN A 460 -18.71 -9.76 -15.63
C ASN A 460 -19.79 -8.67 -15.77
N VAL A 461 -19.52 -7.57 -16.50
CA VAL A 461 -20.55 -6.54 -16.77
C VAL A 461 -21.48 -6.89 -17.93
N SER A 462 -21.00 -7.70 -18.90
CA SER A 462 -21.68 -7.95 -20.19
C SER A 462 -23.16 -8.34 -20.10
N PRO A 463 -23.64 -9.16 -19.13
CA PRO A 463 -25.05 -9.57 -19.10
C PRO A 463 -26.02 -8.44 -18.77
N TYR A 464 -25.51 -7.29 -18.29
CA TYR A 464 -26.31 -6.18 -17.79
C TYR A 464 -26.31 -4.96 -18.71
N LEU A 465 -25.46 -4.96 -19.74
CA LEU A 465 -25.25 -3.79 -20.59
C LEU A 465 -26.38 -3.62 -21.60
N LYS A 466 -26.80 -2.37 -21.81
CA LYS A 466 -27.83 -1.97 -22.78
C LYS A 466 -27.39 -0.69 -23.47
N SER A 467 -27.82 -0.54 -24.73
CA SER A 467 -27.64 0.71 -25.50
C SER A 467 -26.19 1.19 -25.58
N LEU A 468 -25.26 0.27 -25.88
CA LEU A 468 -23.86 0.62 -26.12
C LEU A 468 -23.74 1.59 -27.32
N SER A 469 -22.82 2.54 -27.19
CA SER A 469 -22.49 3.48 -28.26
C SER A 469 -21.83 2.77 -29.44
N MET A 470 -21.97 3.34 -30.64
CA MET A 470 -21.34 2.83 -31.85
C MET A 470 -19.81 2.75 -31.71
N VAL A 471 -19.20 3.69 -30.99
CA VAL A 471 -17.75 3.72 -30.74
C VAL A 471 -17.31 2.49 -29.94
N THR A 472 -18.03 2.19 -28.85
CA THR A 472 -17.76 1.02 -28.01
C THR A 472 -17.98 -0.29 -28.77
N ALA A 473 -19.08 -0.39 -29.51
CA ALA A 473 -19.39 -1.57 -30.31
C ALA A 473 -18.29 -1.88 -31.33
N ASN A 474 -17.82 -0.87 -32.08
CA ASN A 474 -16.74 -1.04 -33.03
C ASN A 474 -15.43 -1.51 -32.37
N LYS A 475 -15.08 -0.97 -31.19
CA LYS A 475 -13.89 -1.40 -30.46
C LYS A 475 -13.97 -2.86 -29.99
N LEU A 476 -15.17 -3.31 -29.57
CA LEU A 476 -15.38 -4.73 -29.21
C LEU A 476 -15.27 -5.66 -30.42
N VAL A 477 -15.78 -5.25 -31.58
CA VAL A 477 -15.61 -6.02 -32.83
C VAL A 477 -14.12 -6.17 -33.18
N HIS A 478 -13.36 -5.08 -33.14
CA HIS A 478 -11.91 -5.13 -33.37
C HIS A 478 -11.16 -6.01 -32.37
N LEU A 479 -11.61 -6.05 -31.12
CA LEU A 479 -11.05 -6.97 -30.13
C LEU A 479 -11.27 -8.43 -30.56
N VAL A 480 -12.50 -8.78 -30.95
CA VAL A 480 -12.83 -10.13 -31.44
C VAL A 480 -12.02 -10.50 -32.68
N GLU A 481 -11.87 -9.58 -33.63
CA GLU A 481 -11.00 -9.75 -34.81
C GLU A 481 -9.55 -10.04 -34.40
N ALA A 482 -9.02 -9.28 -33.45
CA ALA A 482 -7.66 -9.49 -32.94
C ALA A 482 -7.49 -10.88 -32.32
N PHE A 483 -8.46 -11.36 -31.52
CA PHE A 483 -8.44 -12.71 -30.94
C PHE A 483 -8.64 -13.83 -31.94
N SER A 484 -9.32 -13.56 -33.05
CA SER A 484 -9.50 -14.53 -34.13
C SER A 484 -8.24 -14.73 -34.99
N THR A 485 -7.19 -13.92 -34.77
CA THR A 485 -5.93 -14.02 -35.51
C THR A 485 -5.02 -15.10 -34.91
N PRO A 486 -4.46 -16.04 -35.70
CA PRO A 486 -3.72 -17.22 -35.21
C PRO A 486 -2.53 -16.93 -34.27
N CYS A 487 -1.95 -15.73 -34.32
CA CYS A 487 -0.77 -15.34 -33.53
C CYS A 487 -1.04 -15.14 -32.03
N VAL A 488 -2.29 -14.95 -31.59
CA VAL A 488 -2.59 -14.63 -30.18
C VAL A 488 -2.69 -15.89 -29.30
N TYR A 489 -3.05 -17.04 -29.86
CA TYR A 489 -3.27 -18.29 -29.11
C TYR A 489 -2.09 -19.28 -29.13
N CYS A 490 -1.04 -19.03 -29.91
CA CYS A 490 0.01 -20.04 -30.14
C CYS A 490 1.45 -19.51 -29.94
N PRO A 491 1.92 -19.29 -28.70
CA PRO A 491 3.34 -19.01 -28.45
C PRO A 491 4.26 -20.23 -28.69
N LYS A 492 3.71 -21.43 -28.89
CA LYS A 492 4.46 -22.70 -28.88
C LYS A 492 4.54 -23.46 -30.21
N PHE A 493 4.06 -22.92 -31.32
CA PHE A 493 4.07 -23.66 -32.60
C PHE A 493 5.18 -23.27 -33.58
N GLU A 494 5.89 -22.16 -33.37
CA GLU A 494 6.95 -21.70 -34.29
C GLU A 494 8.36 -22.19 -33.92
N GLU A 495 8.64 -22.52 -32.65
CA GLU A 495 9.96 -23.08 -32.29
C GLU A 495 10.21 -24.49 -32.84
N SER A 496 9.16 -25.25 -33.18
CA SER A 496 9.31 -26.58 -33.78
C SER A 496 9.59 -26.56 -35.29
N LYS A 497 9.44 -25.43 -35.98
CA LYS A 497 9.73 -25.33 -37.42
C LYS A 497 11.14 -24.82 -37.75
N SER A 498 11.86 -24.26 -36.78
CA SER A 498 13.21 -23.72 -37.00
C SER A 498 14.35 -24.74 -36.88
N LYS A 499 14.09 -26.00 -36.50
CA LYS A 499 15.18 -26.98 -36.23
C LYS A 499 15.28 -28.21 -37.14
N ASN A 500 14.38 -28.44 -38.10
CA ASN A 500 14.50 -29.59 -39.01
C ASN A 500 14.46 -29.15 -40.48
N GLY A 501 15.58 -28.60 -40.95
CA GLY A 501 15.91 -28.53 -42.37
C GLY A 501 16.93 -29.61 -42.72
N GLY A 502 16.47 -30.73 -43.29
CA GLY A 502 17.30 -31.81 -43.83
C GLY A 502 16.42 -32.94 -44.39
N PRO A 503 16.62 -33.40 -45.64
CA PRO A 503 15.62 -34.18 -46.38
C PRO A 503 15.78 -35.68 -46.11
N GLY A 504 14.66 -36.40 -46.00
CA GLY A 504 14.70 -37.87 -46.06
C GLY A 504 13.51 -38.58 -45.42
N ASP A 505 12.76 -39.24 -46.29
CA ASP A 505 11.90 -40.41 -46.08
C ASP A 505 10.54 -40.30 -45.37
N SER A 506 9.54 -40.67 -46.18
CA SER A 506 8.17 -41.03 -45.87
C SER A 506 8.09 -42.24 -44.93
N THR A 507 7.33 -42.09 -43.84
CA THR A 507 6.54 -43.21 -43.28
C THR A 507 5.43 -42.67 -42.37
N GLU A 508 4.18 -42.96 -42.76
CA GLU A 508 2.97 -42.83 -41.95
C GLU A 508 3.14 -43.48 -40.57
N LYS A 509 2.98 -42.72 -39.47
CA LYS A 509 2.47 -43.22 -38.18
C LYS A 509 1.79 -42.11 -37.36
N GLY A 510 0.46 -42.26 -37.20
CA GLY A 510 -0.30 -41.99 -35.97
C GLY A 510 -0.44 -40.54 -35.48
N LEU A 511 -1.61 -39.92 -35.72
CA LEU A 511 -2.10 -38.81 -34.90
C LEU A 511 -2.30 -39.28 -33.44
N PRO A 512 -1.78 -38.58 -32.42
CA PRO A 512 -2.29 -38.72 -31.07
C PRO A 512 -3.60 -37.93 -30.94
N THR A 513 -4.64 -38.63 -30.51
CA THR A 513 -5.93 -38.09 -30.08
C THR A 513 -5.75 -37.07 -28.93
N PRO A 514 -6.42 -35.90 -28.95
CA PRO A 514 -6.41 -34.99 -27.81
C PRO A 514 -7.27 -35.54 -26.66
N SER A 515 -6.74 -35.47 -25.44
CA SER A 515 -7.42 -35.85 -24.20
C SER A 515 -8.68 -35.00 -23.94
N PRO A 516 -9.76 -35.57 -23.36
CA PRO A 516 -11.03 -34.88 -23.16
C PRO A 516 -11.04 -34.12 -21.83
N TRP A 517 -10.83 -32.81 -21.87
CA TRP A 517 -11.32 -31.91 -20.82
C TRP A 517 -12.09 -30.80 -21.52
N VAL A 518 -13.30 -30.50 -21.01
CA VAL A 518 -14.34 -29.60 -21.54
C VAL A 518 -15.45 -30.32 -22.32
N ALA A 519 -16.41 -30.88 -21.58
CA ALA A 519 -17.82 -30.93 -21.98
C ALA A 519 -18.69 -31.20 -20.73
N GLN A 520 -19.13 -30.16 -20.03
CA GLN A 520 -20.33 -30.23 -19.19
C GLN A 520 -20.89 -28.84 -18.86
N ALA A 521 -21.60 -28.28 -19.83
CA ALA A 521 -22.65 -27.26 -19.75
C ALA A 521 -23.22 -27.20 -21.18
N GLU A 522 -24.46 -27.46 -21.55
CA GLU A 522 -25.76 -27.59 -20.88
C GLU A 522 -26.65 -28.49 -21.78
N SER A 523 -27.65 -29.19 -21.21
CA SER A 523 -29.00 -29.33 -21.82
C SER A 523 -29.82 -30.40 -21.07
N GLY A 524 -31.07 -30.08 -20.78
CA GLY A 524 -32.03 -31.05 -20.25
C GLY A 524 -33.27 -30.42 -19.62
N SER A 525 -34.13 -29.83 -20.44
CA SER A 525 -35.50 -29.49 -20.04
C SER A 525 -36.38 -30.73 -19.90
N THR A 526 -37.21 -30.75 -18.86
CA THR A 526 -38.58 -31.33 -18.78
C THR A 526 -38.88 -32.70 -19.40
N ALA A 527 -39.18 -33.70 -18.55
CA ALA A 527 -40.43 -34.49 -18.62
C ALA A 527 -40.57 -35.42 -17.41
N ALA A 528 -41.79 -35.49 -16.86
CA ALA A 528 -42.20 -36.33 -15.75
C ALA A 528 -42.60 -37.74 -16.20
N SER A 529 -42.43 -38.76 -15.36
CA SER A 529 -43.50 -39.69 -14.93
C SER A 529 -43.01 -40.86 -14.05
N SER A 530 -43.70 -41.00 -12.91
CA SER A 530 -44.09 -42.21 -12.16
C SER A 530 -43.14 -43.40 -11.97
N SER A 531 -42.80 -43.68 -10.71
CA SER A 531 -43.31 -44.86 -9.96
C SER A 531 -42.79 -44.88 -8.51
N ALA A 532 -43.73 -44.93 -7.56
CA ALA A 532 -43.53 -45.32 -6.15
C ALA A 532 -43.55 -46.88 -6.07
N PRO A 533 -43.12 -47.57 -4.98
CA PRO A 533 -43.54 -47.39 -3.57
C PRO A 533 -42.33 -47.52 -2.59
N GLN A 534 -42.35 -47.48 -1.25
CA GLN A 534 -43.37 -47.61 -0.20
C GLN A 534 -42.74 -47.11 1.12
N MET A 535 -43.49 -46.35 1.94
CA MET A 535 -43.14 -45.98 3.31
C MET A 535 -43.37 -47.16 4.28
N THR A 536 -42.53 -47.29 5.30
CA THR A 536 -42.93 -47.83 6.61
C THR A 536 -42.67 -46.78 7.69
N VAL A 537 -43.74 -46.54 8.44
CA VAL A 537 -43.90 -45.61 9.55
C VAL A 537 -43.64 -46.38 10.83
N GLU A 538 -42.85 -45.83 11.76
CA GLU A 538 -43.06 -46.08 13.18
C GLU A 538 -42.62 -44.85 13.98
N GLY A 539 -43.58 -44.25 14.67
CA GLY A 539 -43.37 -43.10 15.53
C GLY A 539 -43.12 -43.50 16.98
N LYS A 540 -42.62 -42.55 17.77
CA LYS A 540 -42.97 -42.42 19.20
C LYS A 540 -42.72 -41.01 19.70
N ARG A 541 -43.65 -40.59 20.55
CA ARG A 541 -43.89 -39.27 21.14
C ARG A 541 -42.95 -38.96 22.32
N ALA A 542 -42.72 -37.66 22.49
CA ALA A 542 -42.78 -36.82 23.71
C ALA A 542 -41.96 -37.16 24.97
N HIS A 543 -41.21 -36.16 25.47
CA HIS A 543 -41.19 -35.60 26.84
C HIS A 543 -40.14 -34.45 26.87
N SER A 544 -40.54 -33.17 26.91
CA SER A 544 -40.73 -32.29 28.08
C SER A 544 -39.46 -31.71 28.72
N ALA A 545 -39.46 -30.37 28.79
CA ALA A 545 -39.03 -29.49 29.90
C ALA A 545 -37.65 -28.78 29.83
N ILE A 546 -37.78 -27.47 30.05
CA ILE A 546 -36.84 -26.39 30.38
C ILE A 546 -36.13 -25.73 29.20
#